data_AF-A0A957EC85-F1
#
_entry.id   AF-A0A957EC85-F1
#
_cell.length_a   1.000
_cell.length_b   1.000
_cell.length_c   1.000
_cell.angle_alpha   90.00
_cell.angle_beta   90.00
_cell.angle_gamma   90.00
#
_symmetry.space_group_name_H-M   'P 1'
#
loop_
_entity.id
_entity.type
_entity.pdbx_description
1 polymer ?
#
loop_
_entity_poly.entity_id
_entity_poly.type
_entity_poly.pdbx_seq_one_letter_code
_entity_poly.pdbx_strand_id
1 'polypeptide(L)'
;MHSETTERCGWCGDDPLYVSYHDEEWGVPEYDDQRLFAKLILDGAQAGLSWITILRKRENYWQAFDQFDPEKIVRYDEAKIAELLQNPGI
;
A
#
# COMPACT_ATOMS: atom_id res chain seq x y z
N MET A 1 -22.92 26.01 16.14
CA MET A 1 -22.66 24.79 15.35
C MET A 1 -21.39 25.07 14.55
N HIS A 2 -20.23 24.76 15.13
CA HIS A 2 -18.99 24.82 14.36
C HIS A 2 -19.04 23.64 13.41
N SER A 3 -19.11 23.92 12.12
CA SER A 3 -18.73 22.96 11.10
C SER A 3 -17.24 22.73 11.32
N GLU A 4 -16.86 21.62 11.97
CA GLU A 4 -15.48 21.14 11.93
C GLU A 4 -15.20 20.72 10.48
N THR A 5 -14.81 21.68 9.65
CA THR A 5 -14.05 21.37 8.45
C THR A 5 -12.68 20.94 8.94
N THR A 6 -12.48 19.63 9.13
CA THR A 6 -11.14 19.07 9.29
C THR A 6 -10.35 19.48 8.06
N GLU A 7 -9.46 20.46 8.19
CA GLU A 7 -8.55 20.80 7.10
C GLU A 7 -7.60 19.62 6.90
N ARG A 8 -7.80 18.89 5.79
CA ARG A 8 -6.94 17.78 5.41
C ARG A 8 -5.66 18.29 4.77
N CYS A 9 -4.62 17.45 4.75
CA CYS A 9 -3.42 17.76 3.99
C CYS A 9 -3.76 17.94 2.51
N GLY A 10 -3.19 18.95 1.84
CA GLY A 10 -3.54 19.30 0.47
C GLY A 10 -3.25 18.22 -0.59
N TRP A 11 -2.56 17.13 -0.24
CA TRP A 11 -2.26 16.02 -1.14
C TRP A 11 -3.38 14.96 -1.22
N CYS A 12 -4.32 14.91 -0.27
CA CYS A 12 -5.33 13.83 -0.23
C CYS A 12 -6.39 13.99 -1.34
N GLY A 13 -6.63 15.21 -1.80
CA GLY A 13 -7.67 15.52 -2.79
C GLY A 13 -9.05 15.06 -2.32
N ASP A 14 -9.89 14.64 -3.28
CA ASP A 14 -11.29 14.25 -3.07
C ASP A 14 -11.58 12.77 -3.39
N ASP A 15 -10.57 11.99 -3.81
CA ASP A 15 -10.77 10.56 -4.07
C ASP A 15 -11.10 9.84 -2.74
N PRO A 16 -12.27 9.18 -2.60
CA PRO A 16 -12.68 8.60 -1.32
C PRO A 16 -11.68 7.59 -0.76
N LEU A 17 -10.98 6.85 -1.62
CA LEU A 17 -9.95 5.90 -1.18
C LEU A 17 -8.75 6.64 -0.57
N TYR A 18 -8.32 7.73 -1.22
CA TYR A 18 -7.17 8.48 -0.75
C TYR A 18 -7.50 9.29 0.52
N VAL A 19 -8.73 9.77 0.62
CA VAL A 19 -9.26 10.45 1.80
C VAL A 19 -9.35 9.49 2.99
N SER A 20 -9.93 8.28 2.81
CA SER A 20 -9.98 7.27 3.87
C SER A 20 -8.57 6.85 4.30
N TYR A 21 -7.65 6.64 3.36
CA TYR A 21 -6.25 6.37 3.68
C TYR A 21 -5.61 7.51 4.50
N HIS A 22 -5.83 8.76 4.12
CA HIS A 22 -5.34 9.92 4.86
C HIS A 22 -5.90 9.96 6.29
N ASP A 23 -7.21 9.79 6.43
CA ASP A 23 -7.92 10.00 7.70
C ASP A 23 -7.71 8.84 8.69
N GLU A 24 -7.54 7.61 8.20
CA GLU A 24 -7.57 6.40 9.04
C GLU A 24 -6.22 5.67 9.12
N GLU A 25 -5.32 5.87 8.16
CA GLU A 25 -4.08 5.08 8.06
C GLU A 25 -2.81 5.93 8.05
N TRP A 26 -2.81 7.10 7.40
CA TRP A 26 -1.63 7.92 7.23
C TRP A 26 -1.27 8.69 8.51
N GLY A 27 -0.05 8.51 9.00
CA GLY A 27 0.40 9.13 10.25
C GLY A 27 -0.16 8.47 11.53
N VAL A 28 -1.04 7.47 11.40
CA VAL A 28 -1.50 6.66 12.52
C VAL A 28 -0.40 5.65 12.90
N PRO A 29 -0.01 5.55 14.18
CA PRO A 29 1.00 4.60 14.62
C PRO A 29 0.61 3.15 14.28
N GLU A 30 1.53 2.44 13.63
CA GLU A 30 1.41 1.02 13.31
C GLU A 30 2.54 0.27 14.03
N TYR A 31 2.19 -0.84 14.66
CA TYR A 31 3.10 -1.63 15.49
C TYR A 31 3.17 -3.10 15.05
N ASP A 32 2.35 -3.51 14.09
CA ASP A 32 2.42 -4.84 13.51
C ASP A 32 3.57 -4.92 12.49
N ASP A 33 4.54 -5.79 12.76
CA ASP A 33 5.77 -5.92 11.95
C ASP A 33 5.47 -6.28 10.48
N GLN A 34 4.46 -7.12 10.22
CA GLN A 34 4.09 -7.55 8.88
C GLN A 34 3.46 -6.40 8.08
N ARG A 35 2.60 -5.59 8.72
CA ARG A 35 2.04 -4.38 8.13
C ARG A 35 3.10 -3.30 7.90
N LEU A 36 4.04 -3.13 8.82
CA LEU A 36 5.18 -2.22 8.63
C LEU A 36 6.05 -2.65 7.46
N PHE A 37 6.34 -3.94 7.34
CA PHE A 37 7.05 -4.50 6.19
C PHE A 37 6.28 -4.27 4.88
N ALA A 38 4.98 -4.54 4.85
CA ALA A 38 4.13 -4.27 3.69
C ALA A 38 4.18 -2.79 3.28
N LYS A 39 4.05 -1.85 4.23
CA LYS A 39 4.16 -0.40 3.97
C LYS A 39 5.50 -0.05 3.33
N LEU A 40 6.62 -0.54 3.89
CA LEU A 40 7.95 -0.30 3.36
C LEU A 40 8.12 -0.77 1.91
N ILE A 41 7.61 -1.97 1.59
CA ILE A 41 7.69 -2.52 0.22
C ILE A 41 6.80 -1.72 -0.75
N LEU A 42 5.58 -1.36 -0.33
CA LEU A 42 4.65 -0.56 -1.14
C LEU A 42 5.20 0.85 -1.42
N ASP A 43 5.86 1.48 -0.45
CA ASP A 43 6.55 2.76 -0.64
C ASP A 43 7.64 2.66 -1.72
N GLY A 44 8.39 1.56 -1.75
CA GLY A 44 9.37 1.27 -2.80
C GLY A 44 8.74 1.09 -4.18
N ALA A 45 7.61 0.38 -4.25
CA ALA A 45 6.86 0.17 -5.50
C ALA A 45 6.31 1.48 -6.10
N GLN A 46 6.21 2.54 -5.29
CA GLN A 46 5.76 3.85 -5.74
C GLN A 46 6.77 4.60 -6.64
N ALA A 47 8.03 4.16 -6.75
CA ALA A 47 9.05 4.91 -7.48
C ALA A 47 8.62 5.24 -8.92
N GLY A 48 8.44 6.54 -9.22
CA GLY A 48 7.98 7.03 -10.52
C GLY A 48 6.47 7.01 -10.76
N LEU A 49 5.66 6.63 -9.76
CA LEU A 49 4.20 6.55 -9.80
C LEU A 49 3.56 7.45 -8.73
N SER A 50 2.25 7.65 -8.84
CA SER A 50 1.45 8.28 -7.78
C SER A 50 1.09 7.26 -6.69
N TRP A 51 1.03 7.69 -5.43
CA TRP A 51 0.65 6.80 -4.31
C TRP A 51 -0.76 6.20 -4.47
N ILE A 52 -1.71 6.95 -5.02
CA ILE A 52 -3.06 6.42 -5.32
C ILE A 52 -3.03 5.23 -6.29
N THR A 53 -2.03 5.14 -7.18
CA THR A 53 -1.83 3.97 -8.04
C THR A 53 -1.50 2.72 -7.21
N ILE A 54 -0.63 2.88 -6.22
CA ILE A 54 -0.24 1.80 -5.30
C ILE A 54 -1.41 1.43 -4.38
N LEU A 55 -2.12 2.41 -3.79
CA LEU A 55 -3.29 2.15 -2.94
C LEU A 55 -4.37 1.34 -3.65
N ARG A 56 -4.66 1.65 -4.91
CA ARG A 56 -5.64 0.89 -5.71
C ARG A 56 -5.19 -0.54 -6.02
N LYS A 57 -3.88 -0.79 -6.07
CA LYS A 57 -3.29 -2.11 -6.28
C LYS A 57 -2.95 -2.85 -4.98
N ARG A 58 -3.10 -2.20 -3.81
CA ARG A 58 -2.64 -2.71 -2.51
C ARG A 58 -3.10 -4.13 -2.23
N GLU A 59 -4.38 -4.42 -2.43
CA GLU A 59 -4.93 -5.77 -2.22
C GLU A 59 -4.30 -6.81 -3.17
N ASN A 60 -4.03 -6.44 -4.42
CA ASN A 60 -3.33 -7.33 -5.36
C ASN A 60 -1.91 -7.61 -4.90
N TYR A 61 -1.21 -6.62 -4.32
CA TYR A 61 0.10 -6.83 -3.71
C TYR A 61 0.03 -7.77 -2.50
N TRP A 62 -0.97 -7.62 -1.62
CA TRP A 62 -1.18 -8.55 -0.50
C TRP A 62 -1.35 -9.99 -1.01
N GLN A 63 -2.12 -10.20 -2.08
CA GLN A 63 -2.31 -11.54 -2.64
C GLN A 63 -1.06 -12.06 -3.36
N ALA A 64 -0.42 -11.22 -4.17
CA ALA A 64 0.72 -11.61 -4.98
C ALA A 64 1.96 -11.97 -4.15
N PHE A 65 2.18 -11.25 -3.04
CA PHE A 65 3.33 -11.39 -2.15
C PHE A 65 3.03 -12.25 -0.91
N ASP A 66 2.11 -13.23 -1.02
CA ASP A 66 1.76 -14.18 0.06
C ASP A 66 1.41 -13.51 1.40
N GLN A 67 0.57 -12.48 1.33
CA GLN A 67 0.17 -11.61 2.43
C GLN A 67 1.34 -10.86 3.07
N PHE A 68 2.42 -10.59 2.33
CA PHE A 68 3.64 -9.99 2.86
C PHE A 68 4.30 -10.80 3.98
N ASP A 69 4.13 -12.12 3.99
CA ASP A 69 4.84 -13.03 4.89
C ASP A 69 6.34 -13.08 4.51
N PRO A 70 7.26 -12.50 5.32
CA PRO A 70 8.67 -12.42 4.96
C PRO A 70 9.33 -13.80 4.84
N GLU A 71 8.85 -14.78 5.60
CA GLU A 71 9.40 -16.14 5.54
C GLU A 71 9.04 -16.82 4.21
N LYS A 72 7.87 -16.53 3.64
CA LYS A 72 7.54 -17.03 2.29
C LYS A 72 8.31 -16.29 1.21
N ILE A 73 8.36 -14.95 1.31
CA ILE A 73 9.02 -14.11 0.30
C ILE A 73 10.51 -14.43 0.17
N VAL A 74 11.23 -14.68 1.28
CA VAL A 74 12.67 -15.02 1.22
C VAL A 74 12.95 -16.32 0.46
N ARG A 75 11.93 -17.16 0.23
CA ARG A 75 12.04 -18.42 -0.51
C ARG A 75 11.63 -18.31 -1.97
N TYR A 76 11.27 -17.11 -2.45
CA TYR A 76 10.92 -16.90 -3.84
C TYR A 76 12.08 -17.24 -4.76
N ASP A 77 11.77 -18.00 -5.81
CA ASP A 77 12.70 -18.41 -6.84
C ASP A 77 12.41 -17.69 -8.17
N GLU A 78 13.16 -18.03 -9.21
CA GLU A 78 12.99 -17.45 -10.54
C GLU A 78 11.59 -17.69 -11.12
N ALA A 79 10.96 -18.82 -10.79
CA ALA A 79 9.62 -19.14 -11.26
C ALA A 79 8.59 -18.21 -10.62
N LYS A 80 8.68 -17.99 -9.31
CA LYS A 80 7.81 -17.03 -8.62
C LYS A 80 8.03 -15.60 -9.11
N ILE A 81 9.28 -15.19 -9.35
CA ILE A 81 9.58 -13.87 -9.91
C ILE A 81 8.97 -13.72 -11.31
N ALA A 82 9.09 -14.73 -12.17
CA ALA A 82 8.52 -14.72 -13.52
C ALA A 82 6.98 -14.64 -13.49
N GLU A 83 6.34 -15.36 -12.56
CA GLU A 83 4.89 -15.27 -12.31
C GLU A 83 4.48 -13.83 -11.94
N LEU A 84 5.19 -13.21 -10.99
CA LEU A 84 4.91 -11.85 -10.52
C LEU A 84 5.07 -10.81 -11.64
N LEU A 85 6.10 -10.94 -12.49
CA LEU A 85 6.32 -10.05 -13.63
C LEU A 85 5.20 -10.11 -14.69
N GLN A 86 4.42 -11.20 -14.73
CA GLN A 86 3.29 -11.36 -15.64
C GLN A 86 1.95 -11.01 -15.00
N ASN A 87 1.92 -10.66 -13.72
CA ASN A 87 0.69 -10.33 -13.01
C ASN A 87 0.26 -8.88 -13.33
N PRO A 88 -0.84 -8.65 -14.07
CA PRO A 88 -1.28 -7.29 -14.42
C PRO A 88 -1.84 -6.51 -13.20
N GLY A 89 -2.12 -7.22 -12.11
CA GLY A 89 -2.66 -6.68 -10.88
C GLY A 89 -1.65 -5.87 -10.08
N ILE A 90 -0.35 -6.15 -10.21
CA ILE A 90 0.76 -5.41 -9.58
C ILE A 90 1.50 -4.59 -10.62
#